data_AF-Q6CST2-F1
#
_entry.id   AF-Q6CST2-F1
#
_cell.length_a   1.000
_cell.length_b   1.000
_cell.length_c   1.000
_cell.angle_alpha   90.00
_cell.angle_beta   90.00
_cell.angle_gamma   90.00
#
_symmetry.space_group_name_H-M   'P 1'
#
loop_
_entity.id
_entity.type
_entity.pdbx_description
1 polymer ?
#
loop_
_entity_poly.entity_id
_entity_poly.type
_entity_poly.pdbx_seq_one_letter_code
_entity_poly.pdbx_strand_id
1 'polypeptide(L)'
;MVELYENRVWIDGCFDFTHHGHSGAILQARRTIPKDQRDGSLLICGVHNDADIEHHKGGKPVIHEQERYYHTESNKWCDQVVKDAPYVTEPEVLDSYGCKYVVHGDDITTDANGEDCYQQMKDNGRFKVVKRTEGVSTTEIIDRILRNVPQTNQQKASVDRELLTMYSTDKSGYEPWSWVFGQNFEDVIVEGTGSVSDQNWVVVEEPDGFDLFNVGHIQELQKWKEAGKRVCCSMYTDKDVFMTLEERTLSVLSCNVVDGVLLYPVSRDTTTAKTITTSLKDNIIQRINHDRDHYIERNIKKGITYEN
;
A
#
# COMPACT_ATOMS: atom_id res chain seq x y z
N MET A 1 -33.15 10.20 8.42
CA MET A 1 -32.16 9.18 8.77
C MET A 1 -31.39 8.86 7.51
N VAL A 2 -30.05 8.85 7.57
CA VAL A 2 -29.23 8.45 6.43
C VAL A 2 -29.31 6.93 6.28
N GLU A 3 -29.48 6.44 5.06
CA GLU A 3 -29.50 5.01 4.78
C GLU A 3 -28.07 4.46 4.85
N LEU A 4 -27.88 3.39 5.62
CA LEU A 4 -26.58 2.71 5.78
C LEU A 4 -26.60 1.38 5.04
N TYR A 5 -25.50 1.05 4.36
CA TYR A 5 -25.42 -0.13 3.51
C TYR A 5 -24.45 -1.18 4.09
N GLU A 6 -24.88 -2.45 4.13
CA GLU A 6 -24.05 -3.57 4.62
C GLU A 6 -22.76 -3.73 3.81
N ASN A 7 -22.82 -3.43 2.51
CA ASN A 7 -21.74 -3.55 1.54
C ASN A 7 -21.01 -2.21 1.29
N ARG A 8 -21.11 -1.25 2.22
CA ARG A 8 -20.28 -0.06 2.24
C ARG A 8 -19.52 0.00 3.55
N VAL A 9 -18.20 -0.03 3.44
CA VAL A 9 -17.32 -0.06 4.60
C VAL A 9 -16.29 1.04 4.50
N TRP A 10 -15.90 1.52 5.67
CA TRP A 10 -14.94 2.60 5.85
C TRP A 10 -13.66 2.03 6.46
N ILE A 11 -12.51 2.46 5.97
CA ILE A 11 -11.22 2.27 6.63
C ILE A 11 -10.54 3.64 6.69
N ASP A 12 -9.89 3.97 7.79
CA ASP A 12 -9.12 5.20 7.87
C ASP A 12 -7.74 4.97 8.48
N GLY A 13 -6.90 5.98 8.31
CA GLY A 13 -5.58 5.99 8.90
C GLY A 13 -4.73 7.11 8.36
N CYS A 14 -3.52 7.21 8.90
CA CYS A 14 -2.51 8.12 8.36
C CYS A 14 -2.09 7.68 6.95
N PHE A 15 -1.97 6.36 6.72
CA PHE A 15 -1.29 5.78 5.56
C PHE A 15 0.04 6.50 5.26
N ASP A 16 0.79 6.77 6.33
CA ASP A 16 2.09 7.42 6.22
C ASP A 16 3.16 6.41 5.84
N PHE A 17 4.02 6.84 4.91
CA PHE A 17 5.05 6.00 4.30
C PHE A 17 4.48 4.66 3.82
N THR A 18 3.47 4.75 2.94
CA THR A 18 2.66 3.62 2.47
C THR A 18 3.54 2.46 1.99
N HIS A 19 3.14 1.26 2.40
CA HIS A 19 3.82 0.00 2.11
C HIS A 19 2.76 -1.10 1.97
N HIS A 20 3.15 -2.27 1.46
CA HIS A 20 2.21 -3.37 1.22
C HIS A 20 1.35 -3.72 2.45
N GLY A 21 1.87 -3.62 3.68
CA GLY A 21 1.07 -3.81 4.90
C GLY A 21 -0.21 -2.96 4.99
N HIS A 22 -0.16 -1.69 4.59
CA HIS A 22 -1.34 -0.82 4.50
C HIS A 22 -2.29 -1.30 3.40
N SER A 23 -1.74 -1.61 2.22
CA SER A 23 -2.51 -2.16 1.10
C SER A 23 -3.20 -3.49 1.46
N GLY A 24 -2.56 -4.33 2.26
CA GLY A 24 -3.12 -5.57 2.80
C GLY A 24 -4.27 -5.33 3.78
N ALA A 25 -4.20 -4.29 4.61
CA ALA A 25 -5.32 -3.89 5.46
C ALA A 25 -6.52 -3.41 4.63
N ILE A 26 -6.29 -2.62 3.57
CA ILE A 26 -7.33 -2.17 2.64
C ILE A 26 -7.95 -3.38 1.90
N LEU A 27 -7.14 -4.35 1.44
CA LEU A 27 -7.66 -5.58 0.84
C LEU A 27 -8.50 -6.40 1.83
N GLN A 28 -8.03 -6.57 3.07
CA GLN A 28 -8.81 -7.27 4.08
C GLN A 28 -10.12 -6.54 4.39
N ALA A 29 -10.10 -5.20 4.47
CA ALA A 29 -11.29 -4.39 4.63
C ALA A 29 -12.28 -4.58 3.47
N ARG A 30 -11.81 -4.58 2.22
CA ARG A 30 -12.62 -4.93 1.05
C ARG A 30 -13.27 -6.30 1.21
N ARG A 31 -12.51 -7.29 1.66
CA ARG A 31 -12.97 -8.67 1.86
C ARG A 31 -13.89 -8.87 3.07
N THR A 32 -14.14 -7.84 3.87
CA THR A 32 -15.22 -7.86 4.87
C THR A 32 -16.61 -7.74 4.24
N ILE A 33 -16.67 -7.36 2.96
CA ILE A 33 -17.87 -7.38 2.13
C ILE A 33 -17.96 -8.77 1.50
N PRO A 34 -19.03 -9.54 1.76
CA PRO A 34 -19.17 -10.89 1.22
C PRO A 34 -19.11 -10.91 -0.32
N LYS A 35 -18.54 -11.99 -0.87
CA LYS A 35 -18.35 -12.14 -2.32
C LYS A 35 -19.67 -12.02 -3.11
N ASP A 36 -20.79 -12.44 -2.54
CA ASP A 36 -22.14 -12.37 -3.10
C ASP A 36 -22.83 -11.01 -2.94
N GLN A 37 -22.23 -10.05 -2.22
CA GLN A 37 -22.79 -8.72 -1.94
C GLN A 37 -21.96 -7.57 -2.55
N ARG A 38 -21.04 -7.89 -3.46
CA ARG A 38 -20.08 -6.93 -4.04
C ARG A 38 -20.66 -5.98 -5.07
N ASP A 39 -21.79 -6.32 -5.68
CA ASP A 39 -22.42 -5.48 -6.70
C ASP A 39 -22.88 -4.15 -6.07
N GLY A 40 -22.35 -3.04 -6.56
CA GLY A 40 -22.60 -1.70 -5.99
C GLY A 40 -21.96 -1.44 -4.61
N SER A 41 -21.07 -2.33 -4.16
CA SER A 41 -20.34 -2.18 -2.90
C SER A 41 -19.27 -1.08 -2.96
N LEU A 42 -18.96 -0.46 -1.82
CA LEU A 42 -17.92 0.56 -1.71
C LEU A 42 -16.95 0.30 -0.55
N LEU A 43 -15.65 0.44 -0.79
CA LEU A 43 -14.64 0.65 0.26
C LEU A 43 -14.16 2.10 0.18
N ILE A 44 -14.42 2.85 1.25
CA ILE A 44 -14.05 4.26 1.37
C ILE A 44 -12.86 4.35 2.33
N CYS A 45 -11.80 5.02 1.88
CA CYS A 45 -10.57 5.22 2.63
C CYS A 45 -10.48 6.66 3.14
N GLY A 46 -10.67 6.87 4.44
CA GLY A 46 -10.41 8.15 5.10
C GLY A 46 -8.92 8.35 5.34
N VAL A 47 -8.37 9.48 4.94
CA VAL A 47 -6.95 9.79 5.14
C VAL A 47 -6.82 11.06 5.94
N HIS A 48 -6.13 10.98 7.09
CA HIS A 48 -5.97 12.13 7.99
C HIS A 48 -5.03 13.19 7.37
N ASN A 49 -5.27 14.47 7.65
CA ASN A 49 -4.38 15.56 7.25
C ASN A 49 -3.10 15.60 8.10
N ASP A 50 -2.10 16.38 7.68
CA ASP A 50 -0.80 16.45 8.37
C ASP A 50 -0.94 17.03 9.81
N ALA A 51 -1.83 18.01 10.00
CA ALA A 51 -2.01 18.72 11.28
C ALA A 51 -2.61 17.81 12.37
N ASP A 52 -3.60 16.99 12.03
CA ASP A 52 -4.22 16.03 12.93
C ASP A 52 -3.24 14.92 13.31
N ILE A 53 -2.44 14.44 12.36
CA ILE A 53 -1.39 13.45 12.65
C ILE A 53 -0.37 14.04 13.64
N GLU A 54 0.10 15.26 13.39
CA GLU A 54 1.05 15.94 14.27
C GLU A 54 0.49 16.13 15.68
N HIS A 55 -0.77 16.56 15.79
CA HIS A 55 -1.45 16.75 17.08
C HIS A 55 -1.57 15.45 17.89
N HIS A 56 -2.05 14.37 17.26
CA HIS A 56 -2.37 13.12 17.98
C HIS A 56 -1.16 12.20 18.18
N LYS A 57 -0.20 12.20 17.24
CA LYS A 57 0.98 11.32 17.31
C LYS A 57 2.25 12.01 17.83
N GLY A 58 2.21 13.34 18.00
CA GLY A 58 3.35 14.12 18.50
C GLY A 58 4.53 14.22 17.52
N GLY A 59 4.25 14.10 16.22
CA GLY A 59 5.24 14.18 15.16
C GLY A 59 4.59 14.25 13.77
N LYS A 60 5.26 14.92 12.84
CA LYS A 60 4.79 15.04 11.46
C LYS A 60 4.90 13.70 10.72
N PRO A 61 4.01 13.42 9.74
CA PRO A 61 4.18 12.28 8.87
C PRO A 61 5.42 12.44 7.98
N VAL A 62 6.02 11.32 7.56
CA VAL A 62 7.15 11.30 6.60
C VAL A 62 6.70 11.83 5.24
N ILE A 63 5.50 11.43 4.83
CA ILE A 63 4.91 11.73 3.53
C ILE A 63 3.80 12.76 3.70
N HIS A 64 3.80 13.79 2.86
CA HIS A 64 2.79 14.85 2.96
C HIS A 64 1.40 14.33 2.60
N GLU A 65 0.36 14.94 3.18
CA GLU A 65 -1.03 14.54 2.96
C GLU A 65 -1.41 14.38 1.50
N GLN A 66 -0.98 15.28 0.60
CA GLN A 66 -1.32 15.18 -0.83
C GLN A 66 -0.71 13.94 -1.49
N GLU A 67 0.49 13.56 -1.09
CA GLU A 67 1.13 12.32 -1.55
C GLU A 67 0.41 11.09 -0.97
N ARG A 68 -0.02 11.14 0.30
CA ARG A 68 -0.79 10.05 0.96
C ARG A 68 -2.17 9.87 0.35
N TYR A 69 -2.86 10.97 0.03
CA TYR A 69 -4.14 10.97 -0.69
C TYR A 69 -4.00 10.29 -2.04
N TYR A 70 -3.05 10.74 -2.86
CA TYR A 70 -2.86 10.19 -4.21
C TYR A 70 -2.41 8.72 -4.20
N HIS A 71 -1.55 8.33 -3.26
CA HIS A 71 -1.13 6.92 -3.12
C HIS A 71 -2.32 6.03 -2.77
N THR A 72 -3.16 6.46 -1.82
CA THR A 72 -4.36 5.73 -1.40
C THR A 72 -5.39 5.65 -2.54
N GLU A 73 -5.60 6.75 -3.29
CA GLU A 73 -6.45 6.78 -4.50
C GLU A 73 -5.98 5.78 -5.57
N SER A 74 -4.69 5.47 -5.58
CA SER A 74 -4.06 4.55 -6.53
C SER A 74 -4.06 3.09 -6.06
N ASN A 75 -4.52 2.82 -4.85
CA ASN A 75 -4.72 1.46 -4.36
C ASN A 75 -5.98 0.86 -5.00
N LYS A 76 -5.84 -0.27 -5.68
CA LYS A 76 -6.93 -0.86 -6.48
C LYS A 76 -8.15 -1.33 -5.69
N TRP A 77 -8.01 -1.54 -4.39
CA TRP A 77 -9.12 -1.94 -3.54
C TRP A 77 -9.84 -0.75 -2.91
N CYS A 78 -9.33 0.48 -3.02
CA CYS A 78 -9.98 1.71 -2.61
C CYS A 78 -10.91 2.22 -3.72
N ASP A 79 -12.21 2.40 -3.45
CA ASP A 79 -13.12 3.04 -4.43
C ASP A 79 -13.09 4.56 -4.34
N GLN A 80 -12.97 5.10 -3.13
CA GLN A 80 -13.02 6.53 -2.88
C GLN A 80 -12.12 6.90 -1.70
N VAL A 81 -11.33 7.95 -1.87
CA VAL A 81 -10.59 8.59 -0.79
C VAL A 81 -11.38 9.77 -0.23
N VAL A 82 -11.43 9.85 1.09
CA VAL A 82 -11.89 11.04 1.82
C VAL A 82 -10.68 11.71 2.43
N LYS A 83 -10.34 12.87 1.89
CA LYS A 83 -9.24 13.73 2.36
C LYS A 83 -9.66 14.42 3.66
N ASP A 84 -8.68 14.76 4.48
CA ASP A 84 -8.88 15.44 5.76
C ASP A 84 -9.87 14.69 6.66
N ALA A 85 -9.85 13.35 6.61
CA ALA A 85 -10.68 12.54 7.48
C ALA A 85 -10.23 12.75 8.94
N PRO A 86 -11.18 12.91 9.89
CA PRO A 86 -10.82 13.14 11.29
C PRO A 86 -10.00 11.99 11.85
N TYR A 87 -9.10 12.29 12.79
CA TYR A 87 -8.25 11.26 13.43
C TYR A 87 -9.06 10.28 14.29
N VAL A 88 -10.10 10.79 14.95
CA VAL A 88 -11.12 10.00 15.64
C VAL A 88 -12.39 10.05 14.78
N THR A 89 -12.72 8.94 14.14
CA THR A 89 -13.86 8.88 13.23
C THR A 89 -15.15 8.65 14.00
N GLU A 90 -15.97 9.70 14.11
CA GLU A 90 -17.30 9.64 14.72
C GLU A 90 -18.32 8.91 13.80
N PRO A 91 -19.38 8.27 14.35
CA PRO A 91 -20.44 7.60 13.58
C PRO A 91 -21.03 8.43 12.44
N GLU A 92 -21.23 9.72 12.69
CA GLU A 92 -21.81 10.66 11.73
C GLU A 92 -20.95 10.84 10.48
N VAL A 93 -19.63 10.67 10.61
CA VAL A 93 -18.69 10.79 9.49
C VAL A 93 -18.97 9.67 8.49
N LEU A 94 -18.91 8.41 8.92
CA LEU A 94 -19.16 7.28 8.01
C LEU A 94 -20.65 7.19 7.60
N ASP A 95 -21.58 7.66 8.44
CA ASP A 95 -23.00 7.77 8.09
C ASP A 95 -23.18 8.68 6.87
N SER A 96 -22.45 9.80 6.79
CA SER A 96 -22.53 10.72 5.64
C SER A 96 -22.14 10.09 4.30
N TYR A 97 -21.40 8.98 4.34
CA TYR A 97 -21.02 8.18 3.18
C TYR A 97 -21.86 6.89 3.02
N GLY A 98 -22.84 6.67 3.90
CA GLY A 98 -23.67 5.46 3.93
C GLY A 98 -22.90 4.20 4.36
N CYS A 99 -21.73 4.36 4.98
CA CYS A 99 -20.92 3.24 5.46
C CYS A 99 -21.50 2.71 6.78
N LYS A 100 -21.82 1.43 6.83
CA LYS A 100 -22.33 0.81 8.07
C LYS A 100 -21.21 0.45 9.03
N TYR A 101 -20.04 0.05 8.52
CA TYR A 101 -18.94 -0.46 9.31
C TYR A 101 -17.67 0.34 9.10
N VAL A 102 -16.92 0.56 10.18
CA VAL A 102 -15.49 0.87 10.13
C VAL A 102 -14.69 -0.41 10.28
N VAL A 103 -13.60 -0.52 9.53
CA VAL A 103 -12.64 -1.62 9.60
C VAL A 103 -11.30 -1.08 10.06
N HIS A 104 -10.69 -1.71 11.06
CA HIS A 104 -9.35 -1.37 11.51
C HIS A 104 -8.55 -2.64 11.87
N GLY A 105 -7.23 -2.48 12.00
CA GLY A 105 -6.35 -3.50 12.58
C GLY A 105 -6.73 -3.87 14.02
N ASP A 106 -6.12 -4.95 14.53
CA ASP A 106 -6.30 -5.46 15.88
C ASP A 106 -5.50 -4.71 16.96
N ASP A 107 -4.73 -3.69 16.56
CA ASP A 107 -4.04 -2.78 17.47
C ASP A 107 -4.98 -1.74 18.09
N ILE A 108 -4.73 -1.45 19.37
CA ILE A 108 -5.43 -0.35 20.07
C ILE A 108 -4.84 0.96 19.56
N THR A 109 -5.68 1.73 18.89
CA THR A 109 -5.37 3.10 18.46
C THR A 109 -5.95 4.09 19.46
N THR A 110 -5.09 4.89 20.07
CA THR A 110 -5.51 5.94 21.00
C THR A 110 -5.33 7.33 20.41
N ASP A 111 -6.18 8.26 20.85
CA ASP A 111 -6.05 9.69 20.58
C ASP A 111 -4.96 10.34 21.46
N ALA A 112 -4.87 11.67 21.43
CA ALA A 112 -3.90 12.44 22.22
C ALA A 112 -4.13 12.33 23.75
N ASN A 113 -5.34 11.96 24.17
CA ASN A 113 -5.74 11.80 25.58
C ASN A 113 -5.55 10.35 26.06
N GLY A 114 -5.21 9.41 25.17
CA GLY A 114 -5.08 7.99 25.49
C GLY A 114 -6.40 7.22 25.40
N GLU A 115 -7.44 7.81 24.82
CA GLU A 115 -8.76 7.19 24.65
C GLU A 115 -8.81 6.40 23.34
N ASP A 116 -9.51 5.26 23.34
CA ASP A 116 -9.66 4.40 22.16
C ASP A 116 -10.48 5.09 21.07
N CYS A 117 -9.85 5.36 19.92
CA CYS A 117 -10.45 6.11 18.80
C CYS A 117 -11.73 5.49 18.26
N TYR A 118 -11.99 4.20 18.50
CA TYR A 118 -13.14 3.49 17.96
C TYR A 118 -14.08 2.93 19.04
N GLN A 119 -13.96 3.38 20.30
CA GLN A 119 -14.80 2.88 21.39
C GLN A 119 -16.29 2.98 21.06
N GLN A 120 -16.74 4.13 20.57
CA GLN A 120 -18.14 4.34 20.21
C GLN A 120 -18.59 3.44 19.05
N MET A 121 -17.72 3.13 18.09
CA MET A 121 -18.02 2.20 17.00
C MET A 121 -18.18 0.77 17.50
N LYS A 122 -17.34 0.37 18.47
CA LYS A 122 -17.41 -0.93 19.15
C LYS A 122 -18.71 -1.05 19.93
N ASP A 123 -19.07 -0.04 20.70
CA ASP A 123 -20.30 0.00 21.49
C ASP A 123 -21.55 -0.10 20.60
N ASN A 124 -21.50 0.51 19.40
CA ASN A 124 -22.57 0.45 18.41
C ASN A 124 -22.59 -0.84 17.57
N GLY A 125 -21.64 -1.77 17.76
CA GLY A 125 -21.53 -2.99 16.96
C GLY A 125 -21.15 -2.74 15.49
N ARG A 126 -20.48 -1.61 15.20
CA ARG A 126 -20.11 -1.13 13.85
C ARG A 126 -18.62 -1.24 13.56
N PHE A 127 -17.85 -1.85 14.45
CA PHE A 127 -16.41 -2.05 14.31
C PHE A 127 -16.08 -3.48 13.82
N LYS A 128 -15.33 -3.59 12.72
CA LYS A 128 -14.80 -4.85 12.19
C LYS A 128 -13.27 -4.86 12.32
N VAL A 129 -12.71 -6.02 12.68
CA VAL A 129 -11.27 -6.19 12.89
C VAL A 129 -10.67 -6.97 11.73
N VAL A 130 -9.52 -6.50 11.23
CA VAL A 130 -8.66 -7.23 10.30
C VAL A 130 -7.29 -7.48 10.94
N LYS A 131 -6.58 -8.50 10.46
CA LYS A 131 -5.28 -8.85 11.04
C LYS A 131 -4.20 -7.91 10.51
N ARG A 132 -3.27 -7.53 11.40
CA ARG A 132 -2.05 -6.85 10.99
C ARG A 132 -1.26 -7.72 10.00
N THR A 133 -0.78 -7.11 8.92
CA THR A 133 0.14 -7.76 7.98
C THR A 133 1.50 -7.97 8.65
N GLU A 134 1.97 -9.21 8.71
CA GLU A 134 3.27 -9.56 9.28
C GLU A 134 4.43 -9.15 8.36
N GLY A 135 5.63 -9.01 8.92
CA GLY A 135 6.86 -8.80 8.15
C GLY A 135 7.10 -7.38 7.61
N VAL A 136 6.22 -6.41 7.90
CA VAL A 136 6.43 -5.01 7.51
C VAL A 136 5.87 -4.01 8.51
N SER A 137 6.61 -2.93 8.74
CA SER A 137 6.08 -1.73 9.41
C SER A 137 6.85 -0.47 9.00
N THR A 138 6.19 0.68 9.05
CA THR A 138 6.81 2.00 8.90
C THR A 138 8.03 2.17 9.82
N THR A 139 7.94 1.68 11.06
CA THR A 139 9.04 1.75 12.04
C THR A 139 10.26 0.94 11.60
N GLU A 140 10.05 -0.27 11.08
CA GLU A 140 11.12 -1.14 10.59
C GLU A 140 11.78 -0.57 9.32
N ILE A 141 10.99 -0.11 8.34
CA ILE A 141 11.56 0.46 7.10
C ILE A 141 12.37 1.73 7.42
N ILE A 142 11.86 2.60 8.31
CA ILE A 142 12.60 3.78 8.77
C ILE A 142 13.89 3.37 9.48
N ASP A 143 13.87 2.33 10.33
CA ASP A 143 15.07 1.82 10.99
C ASP A 143 16.13 1.35 9.96
N ARG A 144 15.72 0.61 8.93
CA ARG A 144 16.62 0.18 7.84
C ARG A 144 17.26 1.39 7.14
N ILE A 145 16.50 2.46 6.91
CA ILE A 145 16.99 3.72 6.31
C ILE A 145 17.96 4.44 7.25
N LEU A 146 17.59 4.59 8.53
CA LEU A 146 18.40 5.30 9.53
C LEU A 146 19.75 4.62 9.77
N ARG A 147 19.79 3.28 9.76
CA ARG A 147 21.03 2.50 9.89
C ARG A 147 21.77 2.33 8.57
N ASN A 148 21.18 2.76 7.45
CA ASN A 148 21.69 2.51 6.10
C ASN A 148 21.98 1.02 5.85
N VAL A 149 21.04 0.15 6.24
CA VAL A 149 21.12 -1.31 6.07
C VAL A 149 20.23 -1.74 4.91
N PRO A 150 20.76 -1.79 3.67
CA PRO A 150 20.00 -2.26 2.53
C PRO A 150 19.73 -3.77 2.66
N GLN A 151 18.59 -4.21 2.14
CA GLN A 151 18.17 -5.61 2.02
C GLN A 151 18.89 -6.30 0.85
N THR A 152 20.22 -6.22 0.83
CA THR A 152 21.06 -6.76 -0.25
C THR A 152 20.99 -8.28 -0.34
N ASN A 153 21.04 -8.79 -1.57
CA ASN A 153 21.44 -10.17 -1.88
C ASN A 153 20.62 -11.31 -1.23
N GLN A 154 19.31 -11.16 -1.06
CA GLN A 154 18.46 -12.35 -0.96
C GLN A 154 18.23 -12.95 -2.36
N GLN A 155 19.29 -13.52 -2.96
CA GLN A 155 19.26 -14.18 -4.28
C GLN A 155 18.29 -15.38 -4.37
N LYS A 156 17.61 -15.72 -3.27
CA LYS A 156 16.63 -16.82 -3.13
C LYS A 156 15.38 -16.44 -2.34
N ALA A 157 15.06 -15.16 -2.16
CA ALA A 157 13.78 -14.81 -1.54
C ALA A 157 12.65 -15.05 -2.52
N SER A 158 12.14 -16.29 -2.57
CA SER A 158 10.87 -16.58 -3.22
C SER A 158 9.81 -15.72 -2.55
N VAL A 159 9.11 -14.90 -3.34
CA VAL A 159 7.92 -14.21 -2.86
C VAL A 159 6.85 -15.26 -2.59
N ASP A 160 6.17 -15.16 -1.45
CA ASP A 160 5.13 -16.10 -1.07
C ASP A 160 4.01 -16.13 -2.14
N ARG A 161 3.71 -17.33 -2.66
CA ARG A 161 2.74 -17.50 -3.75
C ARG A 161 1.30 -17.18 -3.31
N GLU A 162 0.95 -17.43 -2.06
CA GLU A 162 -0.36 -17.10 -1.52
C GLU A 162 -0.51 -15.58 -1.42
N LEU A 163 0.53 -14.87 -0.98
CA LEU A 163 0.56 -13.41 -0.98
C LEU A 163 0.51 -12.84 -2.40
N LEU A 164 1.27 -13.39 -3.35
CA LEU A 164 1.19 -13.00 -4.76
C LEU A 164 -0.23 -13.18 -5.30
N THR A 165 -0.85 -14.34 -5.06
CA THR A 165 -2.22 -14.62 -5.50
C THR A 165 -3.23 -13.65 -4.87
N MET A 166 -3.07 -13.38 -3.57
CA MET A 166 -3.92 -12.46 -2.82
C MET A 166 -3.82 -11.03 -3.38
N TYR A 167 -2.61 -10.53 -3.58
CA TYR A 167 -2.37 -9.17 -4.05
C TYR A 167 -2.61 -8.99 -5.55
N SER A 168 -2.69 -10.07 -6.33
CA SER A 168 -2.99 -10.02 -7.77
C SER A 168 -4.48 -9.97 -8.09
N THR A 169 -5.35 -9.82 -7.09
CA THR A 169 -6.80 -9.71 -7.29
C THR A 169 -7.23 -8.35 -7.83
N ASP A 170 -8.41 -8.31 -8.42
CA ASP A 170 -9.08 -7.11 -8.94
C ASP A 170 -9.58 -6.20 -7.81
N LYS A 171 -10.27 -5.12 -8.19
CA LYS A 171 -10.83 -4.16 -7.23
C LYS A 171 -11.81 -4.77 -6.22
N SER A 172 -12.45 -5.89 -6.57
CA SER A 172 -13.32 -6.62 -5.63
C SER A 172 -12.53 -7.35 -4.55
N GLY A 173 -11.23 -7.58 -4.78
CA GLY A 173 -10.37 -8.36 -3.91
C GLY A 173 -10.51 -9.88 -4.07
N TYR A 174 -11.25 -10.36 -5.08
CA TYR A 174 -11.54 -11.80 -5.24
C TYR A 174 -11.18 -12.36 -6.62
N GLU A 175 -11.42 -11.61 -7.69
CA GLU A 175 -11.21 -12.12 -9.04
C GLU A 175 -9.78 -11.82 -9.51
N PRO A 176 -9.20 -12.61 -10.42
CA PRO A 176 -7.87 -12.34 -10.97
C PRO A 176 -7.76 -10.95 -11.61
N TRP A 177 -6.58 -10.33 -11.56
CA TRP A 177 -6.30 -9.06 -12.23
C TRP A 177 -4.87 -8.99 -12.75
N SER A 178 -3.89 -8.89 -11.85
CA SER A 178 -2.49 -8.74 -12.21
C SER A 178 -1.88 -10.09 -12.53
N TRP A 179 -1.12 -10.17 -13.61
CA TRP A 179 -0.27 -11.31 -13.89
C TRP A 179 0.99 -11.27 -13.03
N VAL A 180 1.47 -12.43 -12.57
CA VAL A 180 2.82 -12.52 -12.00
C VAL A 180 3.59 -13.55 -12.81
N PHE A 181 4.66 -13.08 -13.42
CA PHE A 181 5.57 -13.85 -14.23
C PHE A 181 6.89 -14.03 -13.46
N GLY A 182 7.54 -15.17 -13.67
CA GLY A 182 8.92 -15.38 -13.27
C GLY A 182 9.86 -14.75 -14.29
N GLN A 183 10.78 -15.52 -14.85
CA GLN A 183 11.89 -14.97 -15.64
C GLN A 183 11.47 -14.36 -16.98
N ASN A 184 10.30 -14.75 -17.51
CA ASN A 184 9.72 -14.29 -18.77
C ASN A 184 8.20 -14.50 -18.77
N PHE A 185 7.51 -14.07 -19.83
CA PHE A 185 6.05 -14.16 -19.95
C PHE A 185 5.50 -15.59 -20.11
N GLU A 186 6.36 -16.58 -20.38
CA GLU A 186 5.97 -18.00 -20.46
C GLU A 186 5.98 -18.67 -19.07
N ASP A 187 6.74 -18.11 -18.12
CA ASP A 187 6.87 -18.56 -16.73
C ASP A 187 5.77 -17.94 -15.85
N VAL A 188 4.53 -18.41 -15.98
CA VAL A 188 3.38 -17.88 -15.23
C VAL A 188 3.34 -18.44 -13.80
N ILE A 189 3.47 -17.55 -12.81
CA ILE A 189 3.38 -17.89 -11.37
C ILE A 189 1.94 -17.71 -10.87
N VAL A 190 1.32 -16.58 -11.24
CA VAL A 190 -0.07 -16.22 -10.95
C VAL A 190 -0.75 -15.74 -12.23
N GLU A 191 -1.89 -16.33 -12.56
CA GLU A 191 -2.73 -15.91 -13.69
C GLU A 191 -3.47 -14.61 -13.35
N GLY A 192 -3.42 -13.66 -14.27
CA GLY A 192 -4.21 -12.44 -14.22
C GLY A 192 -5.41 -12.50 -15.16
N THR A 193 -6.01 -11.34 -15.45
CA THR A 193 -7.17 -11.29 -16.36
C THR A 193 -6.73 -11.21 -17.84
N GLY A 194 -7.44 -11.93 -18.71
CA GLY A 194 -7.32 -11.86 -20.18
C GLY A 194 -6.16 -12.66 -20.82
N SER A 195 -5.93 -12.44 -22.11
CA SER A 195 -4.80 -12.95 -22.92
C SER A 195 -3.41 -12.58 -22.38
N VAL A 196 -2.37 -13.42 -22.45
CA VAL A 196 -0.97 -12.90 -22.42
C VAL A 196 -0.56 -12.46 -23.84
N SER A 197 -0.94 -13.24 -24.86
CA SER A 197 -0.62 -13.00 -26.28
C SER A 197 -1.35 -11.81 -26.90
N ASP A 198 -2.51 -11.47 -26.33
CA ASP A 198 -3.44 -10.52 -26.97
C ASP A 198 -3.15 -9.06 -26.61
N GLN A 199 -2.06 -8.78 -25.88
CA GLN A 199 -1.96 -7.55 -25.11
C GLN A 199 -0.75 -6.68 -25.40
N ASN A 200 -1.04 -5.37 -25.49
CA ASN A 200 -0.13 -4.26 -25.76
C ASN A 200 0.70 -3.91 -24.52
N TRP A 201 1.53 -4.85 -24.07
CA TRP A 201 2.36 -4.72 -22.88
C TRP A 201 3.41 -3.61 -23.02
N VAL A 202 3.65 -2.92 -21.91
CA VAL A 202 4.86 -2.15 -21.67
C VAL A 202 5.53 -2.71 -20.43
N VAL A 203 6.77 -3.16 -20.58
CA VAL A 203 7.61 -3.53 -19.44
C VAL A 203 8.27 -2.26 -18.92
N VAL A 204 8.03 -1.93 -17.66
CA VAL A 204 8.57 -0.75 -17.00
C VAL A 204 9.66 -1.18 -16.02
N GLU A 205 10.82 -0.56 -16.18
CA GLU A 205 11.97 -0.72 -15.30
C GLU A 205 12.16 0.55 -14.48
N GLU A 206 12.53 0.41 -13.21
CA GLU A 206 12.94 1.51 -12.36
C GLU A 206 14.32 1.13 -11.79
N PRO A 207 15.31 2.05 -11.77
CA PRO A 207 16.69 1.74 -11.38
C PRO A 207 16.85 0.99 -10.05
N ASP A 208 16.00 1.30 -9.07
CA ASP A 208 15.98 0.69 -7.74
C ASP A 208 14.90 -0.39 -7.60
N GLY A 209 14.34 -0.87 -8.71
CA GLY A 209 13.33 -1.92 -8.72
C GLY A 209 12.07 -1.56 -7.94
N PHE A 210 11.64 -0.30 -8.01
CA PHE A 210 10.46 0.24 -7.31
C PHE A 210 10.60 0.23 -5.78
N ASP A 211 11.82 0.39 -5.26
CA ASP A 211 12.07 0.57 -3.82
C ASP A 211 11.32 1.77 -3.25
N LEU A 212 10.80 1.63 -2.03
CA LEU A 212 9.92 2.61 -1.39
C LEU A 212 8.81 3.09 -2.32
N PHE A 213 8.03 2.15 -2.88
CA PHE A 213 7.04 2.43 -3.93
C PHE A 213 6.14 3.63 -3.60
N ASN A 214 6.34 4.73 -4.35
CA ASN A 214 5.81 6.06 -4.03
C ASN A 214 5.06 6.69 -5.21
N VAL A 215 4.46 7.86 -4.97
CA VAL A 215 3.62 8.57 -5.96
C VAL A 215 4.36 8.95 -7.24
N GLY A 216 5.68 9.15 -7.19
CA GLY A 216 6.48 9.41 -8.38
C GLY A 216 6.50 8.23 -9.35
N HIS A 217 6.51 6.99 -8.83
CA HIS A 217 6.35 5.79 -9.66
C HIS A 217 4.93 5.72 -10.24
N ILE A 218 3.92 5.87 -9.37
CA ILE A 218 2.50 5.74 -9.74
C ILE A 218 2.15 6.69 -10.89
N GLN A 219 2.60 7.94 -10.84
CA GLN A 219 2.33 8.93 -11.88
C GLN A 219 2.90 8.52 -13.25
N GLU A 220 4.07 7.90 -13.33
CA GLU A 220 4.62 7.44 -14.60
C GLU A 220 3.92 6.17 -15.11
N LEU A 221 3.58 5.24 -14.22
CA LEU A 221 2.82 4.04 -14.58
C LEU A 221 1.43 4.42 -15.12
N GLN A 222 0.80 5.44 -14.53
CA GLN A 222 -0.49 5.98 -14.95
C GLN A 222 -0.47 6.48 -16.39
N LYS A 223 0.59 7.19 -16.82
CA LYS A 223 0.71 7.67 -18.21
C LYS A 223 0.67 6.53 -19.23
N TRP A 224 1.27 5.39 -18.90
CA TRP A 224 1.22 4.22 -19.77
C TRP A 224 -0.18 3.61 -19.84
N LYS A 225 -0.87 3.53 -18.70
CA LYS A 225 -2.26 3.07 -18.65
C LYS A 225 -3.18 3.97 -19.49
N GLU A 226 -3.02 5.27 -19.38
CA GLU A 226 -3.74 6.28 -20.18
C GLU A 226 -3.44 6.18 -21.68
N ALA A 227 -2.22 5.78 -22.03
CA ALA A 227 -1.83 5.48 -23.41
C ALA A 227 -2.38 4.13 -23.93
N GLY A 228 -3.28 3.48 -23.18
CA GLY A 228 -3.88 2.19 -23.55
C GLY A 228 -2.88 1.03 -23.50
N LYS A 229 -1.80 1.16 -22.72
CA LYS A 229 -0.83 0.09 -22.50
C LYS A 229 -1.21 -0.74 -21.30
N ARG A 230 -0.69 -1.95 -21.34
CA ARG A 230 -0.77 -2.95 -20.29
C ARG A 230 0.51 -2.91 -19.48
N VAL A 231 0.46 -2.47 -18.23
CA VAL A 231 1.68 -2.11 -17.48
C VAL A 231 2.23 -3.33 -16.75
N CYS A 232 3.46 -3.74 -17.09
CA CYS A 232 4.19 -4.80 -16.40
C CYS A 232 5.43 -4.23 -15.71
N CYS A 233 5.50 -4.30 -14.38
CA CYS A 233 6.66 -3.81 -13.63
C CYS A 233 7.73 -4.90 -13.49
N SER A 234 8.96 -4.58 -13.85
CA SER A 234 10.10 -5.49 -13.77
C SER A 234 10.81 -5.37 -12.41
N MET A 235 11.03 -6.51 -11.74
CA MET A 235 11.54 -6.56 -10.37
C MET A 235 12.86 -7.35 -10.29
N TYR A 236 13.89 -6.70 -9.74
CA TYR A 236 15.26 -7.24 -9.61
C TYR A 236 15.68 -7.36 -8.13
N THR A 237 16.71 -8.17 -7.85
CA THR A 237 17.27 -8.40 -6.51
C THR A 237 18.71 -7.94 -6.31
N ASP A 238 19.36 -7.44 -7.35
CA ASP A 238 20.77 -7.05 -7.39
C ASP A 238 21.02 -5.59 -6.99
N LYS A 239 20.08 -4.97 -6.27
CA LYS A 239 20.09 -3.54 -5.93
C LYS A 239 20.22 -3.30 -4.43
N ASP A 240 20.89 -2.22 -4.06
CA ASP A 240 20.96 -1.73 -2.69
C ASP A 240 19.64 -0.99 -2.36
N VAL A 241 18.66 -1.75 -1.89
CA VAL A 241 17.28 -1.28 -1.64
C VAL A 241 16.87 -1.51 -0.19
N PHE A 242 15.97 -0.69 0.35
CA PHE A 242 15.51 -0.80 1.73
C PHE A 242 14.37 -1.80 1.90
N MET A 243 13.61 -2.05 0.83
CA MET A 243 12.56 -3.05 0.79
C MET A 243 13.01 -4.33 0.07
N THR A 244 12.68 -5.48 0.65
CA THR A 244 12.86 -6.80 0.06
C THR A 244 12.11 -6.93 -1.27
N LEU A 245 12.42 -7.97 -2.05
CA LEU A 245 11.69 -8.21 -3.29
C LEU A 245 10.20 -8.41 -3.07
N GLU A 246 9.82 -9.14 -2.02
CA GLU A 246 8.43 -9.35 -1.64
C GLU A 246 7.75 -8.03 -1.29
N GLU A 247 8.35 -7.22 -0.42
CA GLU A 247 7.82 -5.91 -0.02
C GLU A 247 7.55 -5.01 -1.22
N ARG A 248 8.50 -4.93 -2.17
CA ARG A 248 8.35 -4.10 -3.39
C ARG A 248 7.31 -4.69 -4.34
N THR A 249 7.33 -6.01 -4.54
CA THR A 249 6.39 -6.70 -5.43
C THR A 249 4.95 -6.53 -4.96
N LEU A 250 4.69 -6.76 -3.68
CA LEU A 250 3.34 -6.60 -3.10
C LEU A 250 2.90 -5.13 -3.11
N SER A 251 3.82 -4.19 -2.89
CA SER A 251 3.51 -2.75 -2.98
C SER A 251 3.09 -2.34 -4.39
N VAL A 252 3.86 -2.78 -5.41
CA VAL A 252 3.56 -2.54 -6.82
C VAL A 252 2.24 -3.21 -7.23
N LEU A 253 2.02 -4.47 -6.86
CA LEU A 253 0.78 -5.19 -7.18
C LEU A 253 -0.47 -4.52 -6.61
N SER A 254 -0.37 -3.79 -5.48
CA SER A 254 -1.52 -3.08 -4.92
C SER A 254 -2.01 -1.91 -5.76
N CYS A 255 -1.24 -1.46 -6.74
CA CYS A 255 -1.55 -0.31 -7.58
C CYS A 255 -2.57 -0.64 -8.69
N ASN A 256 -3.55 0.23 -8.91
CA ASN A 256 -4.66 0.03 -9.85
C ASN A 256 -4.27 0.09 -11.33
N VAL A 257 -3.09 0.61 -11.66
CA VAL A 257 -2.58 0.65 -13.04
C VAL A 257 -1.69 -0.52 -13.40
N VAL A 258 -1.31 -1.37 -12.44
CA VAL A 258 -0.39 -2.49 -12.67
C VAL A 258 -1.16 -3.72 -13.14
N ASP A 259 -0.90 -4.11 -14.38
CA ASP A 259 -1.49 -5.30 -15.02
C ASP A 259 -0.63 -6.55 -14.85
N GLY A 260 0.65 -6.40 -14.50
CA GLY A 260 1.47 -7.53 -14.10
C GLY A 260 2.83 -7.16 -13.54
N VAL A 261 3.53 -8.18 -13.05
CA VAL A 261 4.89 -8.08 -12.53
C VAL A 261 5.75 -9.18 -13.15
N LEU A 262 6.98 -8.85 -13.51
CA LEU A 262 7.99 -9.77 -14.04
C LEU A 262 9.14 -9.90 -13.02
N LEU A 263 9.31 -11.09 -12.45
CA LEU A 263 10.28 -11.36 -11.39
C LEU A 263 11.58 -11.96 -11.96
N TYR A 264 12.74 -11.38 -11.63
CA TYR A 264 14.04 -11.93 -12.05
C TYR A 264 14.21 -12.11 -13.56
N PRO A 265 13.95 -11.08 -14.39
CA PRO A 265 14.11 -11.22 -15.83
C PRO A 265 15.55 -11.61 -16.19
N VAL A 266 15.72 -12.73 -16.90
CA VAL A 266 17.04 -13.19 -17.35
C VAL A 266 17.40 -12.43 -18.64
N SER A 267 18.30 -11.45 -18.52
CA SER A 267 18.95 -10.76 -19.65
C SER A 267 18.01 -10.13 -20.69
N ARG A 268 17.69 -8.83 -20.54
CA ARG A 268 17.33 -7.80 -21.57
C ARG A 268 16.70 -8.24 -22.92
N ASP A 269 15.95 -9.34 -23.00
CA ASP A 269 15.05 -9.60 -24.13
C ASP A 269 13.86 -8.61 -24.12
N THR A 270 13.80 -7.75 -23.09
CA THR A 270 13.09 -6.48 -23.08
C THR A 270 13.80 -5.43 -23.93
N THR A 271 14.01 -5.69 -25.23
CA THR A 271 14.45 -4.66 -26.19
C THR A 271 13.48 -3.44 -26.27
N THR A 272 12.34 -3.51 -25.57
CA THR A 272 11.29 -2.50 -25.48
C THR A 272 11.03 -1.96 -24.06
N ALA A 273 11.77 -2.39 -23.03
CA ALA A 273 11.56 -1.89 -21.66
C ALA A 273 11.70 -0.36 -21.59
N LYS A 274 10.86 0.25 -20.75
CA LYS A 274 10.82 1.69 -20.52
C LYS A 274 11.29 1.98 -19.11
N THR A 275 12.39 2.71 -19.00
CA THR A 275 12.92 3.13 -17.71
C THR A 275 12.20 4.39 -17.24
N ILE A 276 11.76 4.39 -15.98
CA ILE A 276 11.26 5.57 -15.28
C ILE A 276 12.29 6.03 -14.25
N THR A 277 12.36 7.35 -13.99
CA THR A 277 13.38 7.94 -13.10
C THR A 277 12.81 9.03 -12.18
N THR A 278 11.50 9.05 -11.98
CA THR A 278 10.76 10.07 -11.21
C THR A 278 10.49 9.64 -9.76
N SER A 279 11.21 8.62 -9.28
CA SER A 279 11.08 8.15 -7.90
C SER A 279 11.30 9.30 -6.91
N LEU A 280 10.47 9.38 -5.87
CA LEU A 280 10.66 10.29 -4.75
C LEU A 280 11.49 9.66 -3.62
N LYS A 281 12.14 8.50 -3.86
CA LYS A 281 12.94 7.78 -2.85
C LYS A 281 13.95 8.69 -2.15
N ASP A 282 14.74 9.46 -2.90
CA ASP A 282 15.74 10.37 -2.32
C ASP A 282 15.10 11.45 -1.46
N ASN A 283 13.98 12.03 -1.89
CA ASN A 283 13.22 13.00 -1.11
C ASN A 283 12.73 12.39 0.20
N ILE A 284 12.22 11.16 0.17
CA ILE A 284 11.75 10.44 1.36
C ILE A 284 12.90 10.18 2.33
N ILE A 285 14.04 9.70 1.83
CA ILE A 285 15.25 9.47 2.64
C ILE A 285 15.74 10.79 3.26
N GLN A 286 15.70 11.90 2.51
CA GLN A 286 16.06 13.22 3.02
C GLN A 286 15.13 13.68 4.14
N ARG A 287 13.80 13.50 4.00
CA ARG A 287 12.82 13.83 5.06
C ARG A 287 13.08 13.01 6.33
N ILE A 288 13.34 11.71 6.20
CA ILE A 288 13.66 10.83 7.34
C ILE A 288 14.94 11.27 8.04
N ASN A 289 15.99 11.61 7.27
CA ASN A 289 17.27 12.04 7.83
C ASN A 289 17.21 13.45 8.42
N HIS A 290 16.35 14.33 7.91
CA HIS A 290 16.12 15.66 8.48
C HIS A 290 15.57 15.56 9.90
N ASP A 291 14.59 14.68 10.12
CA ASP A 291 13.96 14.43 11.43
C ASP A 291 14.54 13.18 12.12
N ARG A 292 15.83 12.90 11.90
CA ARG A 292 16.51 11.68 12.36
C ARG A 292 16.34 11.43 13.85
N ASP A 293 16.61 12.42 14.69
CA ASP A 293 16.58 12.28 16.15
C ASP A 293 15.16 11.96 16.64
N HIS A 294 14.15 12.61 16.05
CA HIS A 294 12.74 12.31 16.32
C HIS A 294 12.40 10.84 16.00
N TYR A 295 12.83 10.34 14.83
CA TYR A 295 12.55 8.96 14.45
C TYR A 295 13.31 7.94 15.31
N ILE A 296 14.53 8.25 15.75
CA ILE A 296 15.29 7.43 16.70
C ILE A 296 14.55 7.34 18.03
N GLU A 297 14.15 8.47 18.63
CA GLU A 297 13.40 8.50 19.89
C GLU A 297 12.08 7.74 19.78
N ARG A 298 11.35 7.94 18.68
CA ARG A 298 10.09 7.22 18.39
C ARG A 298 10.31 5.72 18.28
N ASN A 299 11.39 5.29 17.60
CA ASN A 299 11.70 3.88 17.43
C ASN A 299 12.18 3.23 18.74
N ILE A 300 12.91 3.95 19.60
CA ILE A 300 13.26 3.51 20.96
C ILE A 300 12.01 3.25 21.81
N LYS A 301 11.01 4.14 21.76
CA LYS A 301 9.72 3.94 22.45
C LYS A 301 8.98 2.68 21.97
N LYS A 302 9.27 2.21 20.76
CA LYS A 302 8.74 0.98 20.16
C LYS A 302 9.66 -0.24 20.33
N GLY A 303 10.70 -0.13 21.15
CA GLY A 303 11.58 -1.24 21.53
C GLY A 303 12.80 -1.45 20.63
N ILE A 304 13.11 -0.53 19.70
CA ILE A 304 14.31 -0.61 18.86
C ILE A 304 15.52 -0.02 19.60
N THR A 305 16.64 -0.73 19.61
CA THR A 305 17.90 -0.25 20.20
C THR A 305 18.85 0.27 19.13
N TYR A 306 19.34 1.50 19.30
CA TYR A 306 20.44 2.06 18.51
C TYR A 306 21.73 1.98 19.32
N GLU A 307 22.79 1.44 18.74
CA GLU A 307 24.13 1.53 19.33
C GLU A 307 24.69 2.94 19.08
N ASN A 308 25.30 3.54 20.11
CA ASN A 308 25.94 4.86 20.04
C ASN A 308 27.27 4.81 19.30
#